data_AF-C9S8K5-F1
#
_entry.id   AF-C9S8K5-F1
#
_cell.length_a   1.000
_cell.length_b   1.000
_cell.length_c   1.000
_cell.angle_alpha   90.00
_cell.angle_beta   90.00
_cell.angle_gamma   90.00
#
_symmetry.space_group_name_H-M   'P 1'
#
loop_
_entity.id
_entity.type
_entity.pdbx_description
1 polymer ?
#
loop_
_entity_poly.entity_id
_entity_poly.type
_entity_poly.pdbx_seq_one_letter_code
_entity_poly.pdbx_strand_id
1 'polypeptide(L)'
;MVCSIVMTTARFRDEGCPNCEEVLHLAGSQEQIESCTSQVFEGLITLADPSRSWVAKWQRLDGYVKGVYATKVSGQLPDEVRMQLEEEYGRRYIP
;
A
#
# COMPACT_ATOMS: atom_id res chain seq x y z
N MET A 1 -3.80 1.16 1.38
CA MET A 1 -4.51 -0.04 1.87
C MET A 1 -4.15 -1.31 1.09
N VAL A 2 -3.45 -1.26 -0.06
CA VAL A 2 -2.99 -2.46 -0.78
C VAL A 2 -1.72 -3.10 -0.16
N CYS A 3 -0.69 -2.30 0.09
CA CYS A 3 0.66 -2.79 0.42
C CYS A 3 1.14 -2.44 1.83
N SER A 4 0.28 -1.84 2.65
CA SER A 4 0.55 -1.33 4.01
C SER A 4 1.71 -0.35 4.20
N ILE A 5 2.31 0.21 3.13
CA ILE A 5 3.38 1.21 3.27
C ILE A 5 2.87 2.48 3.96
N VAL A 6 3.67 3.01 4.88
CA VAL A 6 3.38 4.22 5.65
C VAL A 6 4.26 5.35 5.14
N MET A 7 3.62 6.39 4.60
CA MET A 7 4.26 7.60 4.11
C MET A 7 3.42 8.81 4.53
N THR A 8 4.02 10.00 4.48
CA THR A 8 3.26 11.24 4.69
C THR A 8 2.30 11.45 3.51
N THR A 9 1.15 12.09 3.77
CA THR A 9 0.21 12.49 2.70
C THR A 9 0.91 13.29 1.61
N ALA A 10 1.85 14.17 1.98
CA ALA A 10 2.64 14.92 1.01
C ALA A 10 3.44 14.01 0.07
N ARG A 11 4.14 12.98 0.57
CA ARG A 11 4.87 12.07 -0.31
C ARG A 11 3.96 11.24 -1.20
N PHE A 12 2.80 10.79 -0.71
CA PHE A 12 1.84 10.11 -1.59
C PHE A 12 1.36 11.01 -2.73
N ARG A 13 1.15 12.31 -2.46
CA ARG A 13 0.76 13.28 -3.50
C ARG A 13 1.87 13.58 -4.48
N ASP A 14 3.11 13.72 -4.00
CA ASP A 14 4.22 14.17 -4.83
C ASP A 14 4.85 13.01 -5.62
N GLU A 15 4.89 11.80 -5.06
CA GLU A 15 5.61 10.64 -5.62
C GLU A 15 4.71 9.43 -5.91
N GLY A 16 3.50 9.39 -5.35
CA GLY A 16 2.65 8.21 -5.42
C GLY A 16 3.03 7.09 -4.44
N CYS A 17 2.38 5.93 -4.58
CA CYS A 17 2.73 4.74 -3.82
C CYS A 17 3.84 3.95 -4.53
N PRO A 18 5.04 3.77 -3.95
CA PRO A 18 6.15 3.11 -4.64
C PRO A 18 5.91 1.63 -4.99
N ASN A 19 4.88 1.00 -4.42
CA ASN A 19 4.53 -0.40 -4.67
C ASN A 19 3.29 -0.59 -5.55
N CYS A 20 2.46 0.45 -5.69
CA CYS A 20 1.10 0.32 -6.22
C CYS A 20 0.68 1.50 -7.12
N GLU A 21 1.58 2.42 -7.45
CA GLU A 21 1.22 3.61 -8.22
C GLU A 21 0.63 3.30 -9.59
N GLU A 22 1.10 2.23 -10.23
CA GLU A 22 0.58 1.75 -11.51
C GLU A 22 -0.92 1.46 -11.48
N VAL A 23 -1.49 1.15 -10.30
CA VAL A 23 -2.92 0.83 -10.15
C VAL A 23 -3.67 1.93 -9.43
N LEU A 24 -3.07 2.53 -8.40
CA LEU A 24 -3.76 3.47 -7.51
C LEU A 24 -3.74 4.91 -8.03
N HIS A 25 -2.78 5.27 -8.88
CA HIS A 25 -2.64 6.61 -9.45
C HIS A 25 -2.78 7.75 -8.40
N LEU A 26 -2.01 7.64 -7.31
CA LEU A 26 -2.10 8.56 -6.17
C LEU A 26 -1.42 9.90 -6.45
N ALA A 27 -0.37 9.90 -7.27
CA ALA A 27 0.40 11.10 -7.54
C ALA A 27 -0.48 12.19 -8.18
N GLY A 28 -0.48 13.38 -7.58
CA GLY A 28 -1.32 14.50 -8.01
C GLY A 28 -2.81 14.38 -7.67
N SER A 29 -3.29 13.27 -7.08
CA SER A 29 -4.71 13.04 -6.81
C SER A 29 -5.01 12.94 -5.30
N GLN A 30 -5.50 14.03 -4.71
CA GLN A 30 -5.91 14.06 -3.30
C GLN A 30 -7.07 13.10 -3.03
N GLU A 31 -8.03 13.00 -3.96
CA GLU A 31 -9.18 12.10 -3.84
C GLU A 31 -8.75 10.63 -3.78
N GLN A 32 -7.83 10.21 -4.65
CA GLN A 32 -7.33 8.84 -4.64
C GLN A 32 -6.53 8.54 -3.36
N ILE A 33 -5.80 9.52 -2.83
CA ILE A 33 -5.09 9.35 -1.55
C ILE A 33 -6.09 9.11 -0.42
N GLU A 34 -7.14 9.91 -0.34
CA GLU A 34 -8.16 9.78 0.71
C GLU A 34 -8.96 8.47 0.59
N SER A 35 -9.23 7.99 -0.62
CA SER A 35 -9.97 6.76 -0.87
C SER A 35 -9.12 5.49 -0.73
N CYS A 36 -7.83 5.54 -1.07
CA CYS A 36 -6.96 4.36 -1.15
C CYS A 36 -5.96 4.21 0.00
N THR A 37 -5.83 5.22 0.85
CA THR A 37 -4.99 5.20 2.06
C THR A 37 -5.83 5.35 3.34
N SER A 38 -5.22 5.12 4.50
CA SER A 38 -5.90 5.28 5.78
C SER A 38 -4.97 5.96 6.78
N GLN A 39 -5.53 6.91 7.54
CA GLN A 39 -4.85 7.55 8.66
C GLN A 39 -4.89 6.68 9.93
N VAL A 40 -5.65 5.59 9.93
CA VAL A 40 -5.83 4.69 11.08
C VAL A 40 -5.09 3.39 10.80
N PHE A 41 -3.93 3.21 11.42
CA PHE A 41 -3.10 2.02 11.32
C PHE A 41 -2.40 1.72 12.64
N GLU A 42 -1.97 0.46 12.82
CA GLU A 42 -1.33 -0.02 14.04
C GLU A 42 -0.03 -0.77 13.73
N GLY A 43 0.94 -0.60 14.63
CA GLY A 43 2.27 -1.19 14.54
C GLY A 43 3.09 -0.64 13.38
N LEU A 44 4.40 -0.53 13.57
CA LEU A 44 5.32 -0.07 12.53
C LEU A 44 6.43 -1.09 12.35
N ILE A 45 6.75 -1.38 11.09
CA ILE A 45 7.85 -2.24 10.66
C ILE A 45 8.78 -1.39 9.80
N THR A 46 10.00 -1.19 10.25
CA THR A 46 11.07 -0.67 9.37
C THR A 46 11.68 -1.84 8.61
N LEU A 47 11.33 -1.98 7.33
CA LEU A 47 11.76 -3.08 6.49
C LEU A 47 12.98 -2.68 5.65
N ALA A 48 14.14 -3.23 6.01
CA ALA A 48 15.41 -2.94 5.33
C ALA A 48 15.69 -3.86 4.14
N ASP A 49 15.47 -5.17 4.29
CA ASP A 49 15.64 -6.19 3.24
C ASP A 49 14.39 -7.09 3.16
N PRO A 50 13.45 -6.76 2.25
CA PRO A 50 12.24 -7.53 2.02
C PRO A 50 12.52 -9.00 1.65
N SER A 51 13.55 -9.26 0.84
CA SER A 51 13.83 -10.57 0.26
C SER A 51 14.36 -11.60 1.27
N ARG A 52 14.97 -11.13 2.37
CA ARG A 52 15.60 -11.98 3.39
C ARG A 52 14.88 -11.97 4.74
N SER A 53 13.89 -11.10 4.90
CA SER A 53 13.18 -10.92 6.16
C SER A 53 12.03 -11.92 6.31
N TRP A 54 12.09 -12.74 7.37
CA TRP A 54 10.95 -13.58 7.75
C TRP A 54 9.69 -12.74 8.07
N VAL A 55 9.87 -11.56 8.70
CA VAL A 55 8.77 -10.64 9.01
C VAL A 55 8.12 -10.15 7.71
N ALA A 56 8.91 -9.83 6.68
CA ALA A 56 8.37 -9.44 5.37
C ALA A 56 7.55 -10.56 4.76
N LYS A 57 8.07 -11.79 4.74
CA LYS A 57 7.33 -12.94 4.23
C LYS A 57 6.02 -13.20 4.99
N TRP A 58 6.06 -13.11 6.33
CA TRP A 58 4.87 -13.26 7.16
C TRP A 58 3.81 -12.19 6.86
N GLN A 59 4.25 -10.95 6.62
CA GLN A 59 3.41 -9.80 6.29
C GLN A 59 3.12 -9.66 4.78
N ARG A 60 3.59 -10.58 3.93
CA ARG A 60 3.46 -10.55 2.45
C ARG A 60 4.05 -9.29 1.81
N LEU A 61 5.17 -8.82 2.36
CA LEU A 61 5.91 -7.63 1.91
C LEU A 61 7.21 -7.98 1.16
N ASP A 62 7.52 -9.27 0.96
CA ASP A 62 8.78 -9.75 0.40
C ASP A 62 9.01 -9.33 -1.07
N GLY A 63 7.95 -8.94 -1.78
CA GLY A 63 8.01 -8.36 -3.13
C GLY A 63 7.97 -6.83 -3.20
N TYR A 64 7.94 -6.13 -2.06
CA TYR A 64 7.81 -4.67 -2.01
C TYR A 64 9.14 -3.97 -1.72
N VAL A 65 9.16 -2.64 -1.89
CA VAL A 65 10.38 -1.84 -1.65
C VAL A 65 10.72 -1.75 -0.16
N LYS A 66 11.99 -1.45 0.15
CA LYS A 66 12.39 -1.07 1.52
C LYS A 66 11.62 0.18 1.98
N GLY A 67 11.24 0.23 3.26
CA GLY A 67 10.42 1.32 3.77
C GLY A 67 9.82 1.04 5.14
N VAL A 68 8.89 1.89 5.55
CA VAL A 68 8.11 1.70 6.79
C VAL A 68 6.74 1.18 6.42
N TYR A 69 6.31 0.10 7.07
CA TYR A 69 5.03 -0.56 6.82
C TYR A 69 4.22 -0.68 8.10
N ALA A 70 2.90 -0.68 7.98
CA ALA A 70 2.00 -0.95 9.10
C ALA A 70 1.78 -2.46 9.29
N THR A 71 1.60 -2.90 10.53
CA THR A 71 1.21 -4.30 10.81
C THR A 71 -0.26 -4.55 10.53
N LYS A 72 -1.08 -3.51 10.64
CA LYS A 72 -2.53 -3.52 10.40
C LYS A 72 -2.97 -2.15 9.91
N VAL A 73 -3.85 -2.12 8.92
CA VAL A 73 -4.44 -0.88 8.37
C VAL A 73 -5.95 -1.00 8.50
N SER A 74 -6.60 0.01 9.07
CA SER A 74 -8.06 0.05 9.17
C SER A 74 -8.65 0.71 7.93
N GLY A 75 -9.62 0.05 7.29
CA GLY A 75 -10.28 0.53 6.08
C GLY A 75 -10.29 -0.53 4.99
N GLN A 76 -11.01 -0.26 3.92
CA GLN A 76 -11.05 -1.11 2.72
C GLN A 76 -10.99 -0.23 1.49
N LEU A 77 -10.36 -0.73 0.42
CA LEU A 77 -10.43 -0.07 -0.87
C LEU A 77 -11.88 -0.03 -1.39
N PRO A 78 -12.26 1.03 -2.12
CA PRO A 78 -13.52 1.06 -2.87
C PRO A 78 -13.64 -0.15 -3.80
N ASP A 79 -14.86 -0.64 -3.99
CA ASP A 79 -15.11 -1.86 -4.77
C ASP A 79 -14.69 -1.70 -6.24
N GLU A 80 -14.81 -0.49 -6.81
CA GLU A 80 -14.36 -0.19 -8.17
C GLU A 80 -12.85 -0.37 -8.30
N VAL A 81 -12.07 0.16 -7.36
CA VAL A 81 -10.60 0.04 -7.35
C VAL A 81 -10.18 -1.41 -7.14
N ARG A 82 -10.92 -2.18 -6.33
CA ARG A 82 -10.67 -3.60 -6.12
C ARG A 82 -10.93 -4.42 -7.39
N MET A 83 -12.04 -4.15 -8.08
CA MET A 83 -12.37 -4.81 -9.34
C MET A 83 -11.30 -4.54 -10.39
N GLN A 84 -10.87 -3.27 -10.51
CA GLN A 84 -9.80 -2.89 -11.42
C GLN A 84 -8.48 -3.62 -11.10
N LEU A 85 -8.09 -3.68 -9.82
CA LEU A 85 -6.89 -4.39 -9.36
C LEU A 85 -6.90 -5.88 -9.74
N GLU A 86 -8.06 -6.53 -9.62
CA GLU A 86 -8.23 -7.97 -9.88
C GLU A 86 -8.33 -8.28 -11.38
N GLU A 87 -9.07 -7.49 -12.15
CA GLU A 87 -9.34 -7.75 -13.56
C GLU A 87 -8.21 -7.26 -14.48
N GLU A 88 -7.68 -6.05 -14.26
CA GLU A 88 -6.68 -5.46 -15.15
C GLU A 88 -5.25 -5.87 -14.78
N TYR A 89 -4.97 -5.97 -13.47
CA TYR A 89 -3.61 -6.19 -12.97
C TYR A 89 -3.38 -7.60 -12.42
N GLY A 90 -4.43 -8.44 -12.38
CA GLY A 90 -4.35 -9.82 -11.87
C GLY A 90 -3.91 -9.89 -10.40
N ARG A 91 -4.01 -8.79 -9.65
CA ARG A 91 -3.60 -8.70 -8.25
C ARG A 91 -4.84 -8.88 -7.38
N ARG A 92 -4.88 -9.99 -6.65
CA ARG A 92 -5.92 -10.24 -5.66
C ARG A 92 -5.81 -9.23 -4.50
N TYR A 93 -6.92 -8.54 -4.19
CA TYR A 93 -6.96 -7.68 -3.00
C TYR A 93 -7.10 -8.53 -1.74
N ILE A 94 -6.31 -8.21 -0.71
CA ILE A 94 -6.33 -8.90 0.58
C ILE A 94 -6.38 -7.83 1.67
N PRO A 95 -7.53 -7.68 2.38
CA PRO A 95 -7.67 -6.73 3.47
C PRO A 95 -6.76 -7.01 4.66
#